data_AF-A0A8B8PVF8-F1
#
_entry.id   AF-A0A8B8PVF8-F1
#
_cell.length_a   1.000
_cell.length_b   1.000
_cell.length_c   1.000
_cell.angle_alpha   90.00
_cell.angle_beta   90.00
_cell.angle_gamma   90.00
#
_symmetry.space_group_name_H-M   'P 1'
#
loop_
_entity.id
_entity.type
_entity.pdbx_description
1 polymer ?
#
loop_
_entity_poly.entity_id
_entity_poly.type
_entity_poly.pdbx_seq_one_letter_code
_entity_poly.pdbx_strand_id
1 'polypeptide(L)'
;MLKRGSRSKQWFGIHSFRIPALVSSVTLILLVLILFSRDGDKKPMPVPAHLKQRWNRFDSLVQFRPVVEFRNGTDLISQIPDSPKAVLFIAHGCNGRAINFWDRSPTCQQCVGLPEERLLVLEGLSRKFAVLTVSSMGRCWTMGEERVIIRDIIRWWIGKNKLEKLPLVALGASSGGYFVSALATNLRFSSIVLMIAEGMFDQMDVPEDYPPTLFVHMPKDTYRQQKIDEFMPVLKSKGIDVAAVECVEFPLSASTFAERIPGVEENVSAKLFELFRSKGFVDANGYMKSDGRKTRWKKALQENKNVLLDRQLVNHVQEELNLAFAYHEMTSLQSEEIFKWFESHMS
;
A
#
# COMPACT_ATOMS: atom_id res chain seq x y z
N MET A 1 63.86 -15.75 -46.40
CA MET A 1 64.47 -14.49 -46.90
C MET A 1 63.36 -13.54 -47.36
N LEU A 2 63.35 -12.36 -46.74
CA LEU A 2 62.84 -11.03 -47.14
C LEU A 2 61.98 -10.80 -48.41
N LYS A 3 60.81 -10.17 -48.14
CA LYS A 3 60.24 -8.89 -48.66
C LYS A 3 59.72 -8.73 -50.11
N ARG A 4 58.46 -8.20 -50.16
CA ARG A 4 57.87 -7.07 -50.95
C ARG A 4 58.24 -6.97 -52.45
N GLY A 5 57.35 -6.71 -53.41
CA GLY A 5 55.94 -6.28 -53.45
C GLY A 5 55.67 -5.42 -54.70
N SER A 6 54.40 -5.34 -55.10
CA SER A 6 53.70 -4.22 -55.80
C SER A 6 53.01 -4.49 -57.17
N ARG A 7 51.66 -4.39 -57.11
CA ARG A 7 50.67 -3.63 -57.93
C ARG A 7 50.56 -3.91 -59.45
N SER A 8 49.41 -3.83 -60.14
CA SER A 8 47.96 -3.62 -59.86
C SER A 8 47.19 -3.73 -61.19
N LYS A 9 45.89 -4.10 -61.18
CA LYS A 9 44.75 -3.51 -61.94
C LYS A 9 43.57 -4.50 -61.92
N GLN A 10 42.54 -4.23 -61.10
CA GLN A 10 41.28 -3.52 -61.41
C GLN A 10 40.33 -4.29 -62.34
N TRP A 11 39.23 -4.78 -61.76
CA TRP A 11 38.07 -5.33 -62.45
C TRP A 11 36.84 -4.53 -62.00
N PHE A 12 36.12 -3.92 -62.94
CA PHE A 12 34.81 -3.33 -62.73
C PHE A 12 33.75 -4.39 -63.06
N GLY A 13 32.95 -4.76 -62.07
CA GLY A 13 31.72 -5.55 -62.23
C GLY A 13 30.61 -4.88 -61.43
N ILE A 14 29.66 -4.26 -62.13
CA ILE A 14 28.47 -3.64 -61.56
C ILE A 14 27.44 -4.75 -61.33
N HIS A 15 27.07 -5.01 -60.06
CA HIS A 15 25.91 -5.84 -59.73
C HIS A 15 24.98 -5.11 -58.74
N SER A 16 23.81 -4.73 -59.27
CA SER A 16 22.47 -4.76 -58.66
C SER A 16 22.37 -4.96 -57.13
N PHE A 17 22.47 -3.88 -56.35
CA PHE A 17 22.21 -3.89 -54.90
C PHE A 17 21.00 -3.03 -54.46
N ARG A 18 20.25 -2.43 -55.39
CA ARG A 18 19.22 -1.42 -55.03
C ARG A 18 17.80 -1.96 -54.81
N ILE A 19 17.48 -3.18 -55.26
CA ILE A 19 16.11 -3.72 -55.16
C ILE A 19 15.82 -4.40 -53.81
N PRO A 20 16.74 -5.20 -53.20
CA PRO A 20 16.45 -5.84 -51.92
C PRO A 20 16.30 -4.83 -50.76
N ALA A 21 17.14 -3.78 -50.75
CA ALA A 21 17.13 -2.78 -49.69
C ALA A 21 15.85 -1.92 -49.65
N LEU A 22 15.27 -1.62 -50.83
CA LEU A 22 14.01 -0.88 -50.92
C LEU A 22 12.83 -1.70 -50.42
N VAL A 23 12.77 -3.00 -50.75
CA VAL A 23 11.71 -3.90 -50.28
C VAL A 23 11.77 -4.07 -48.77
N SER A 24 12.97 -4.28 -48.21
CA SER A 24 13.16 -4.40 -46.75
C SER A 24 12.75 -3.13 -45.98
N SER A 25 13.04 -1.95 -46.54
CA SER A 25 12.68 -0.66 -45.93
C SER A 25 11.16 -0.43 -45.93
N VAL A 26 10.48 -0.76 -47.03
CA VAL A 26 9.01 -0.63 -47.12
C VAL A 26 8.30 -1.60 -46.18
N THR A 27 8.77 -2.83 -46.04
CA THR A 27 8.21 -3.79 -45.07
C THR A 27 8.38 -3.33 -43.62
N LEU A 28 9.51 -2.69 -43.28
CA LEU A 28 9.77 -2.18 -41.94
C LEU A 28 8.84 -1.01 -41.60
N ILE A 29 8.62 -0.09 -42.55
CA ILE A 29 7.71 1.04 -42.40
C ILE A 29 6.27 0.56 -42.24
N LEU A 30 5.83 -0.43 -43.03
CA LEU A 30 4.51 -1.04 -42.90
C LEU A 30 4.33 -1.75 -41.55
N LEU A 31 5.34 -2.47 -41.05
CA LEU A 31 5.31 -3.09 -39.73
C LEU A 31 5.20 -2.05 -38.61
N VAL A 32 5.97 -0.96 -38.70
CA VAL A 32 5.91 0.16 -37.74
C VAL A 32 4.54 0.83 -37.78
N LEU A 33 3.98 1.09 -38.97
CA LEU A 33 2.64 1.66 -39.11
C LEU A 33 1.54 0.72 -38.58
N ILE A 34 1.65 -0.60 -38.78
CA ILE A 34 0.73 -1.59 -38.22
C ILE A 34 0.84 -1.64 -36.69
N LEU A 35 2.05 -1.53 -36.13
CA LEU A 35 2.27 -1.46 -34.68
C LEU A 35 1.70 -0.17 -34.07
N PHE A 36 1.85 0.97 -34.74
CA PHE A 36 1.26 2.25 -34.29
C PHE A 36 -0.26 2.35 -34.53
N SER A 37 -0.80 1.64 -35.53
CA SER A 37 -2.26 1.59 -35.79
C SER A 37 -3.01 0.66 -34.84
N ARG A 38 -2.28 -0.16 -34.05
CA ARG A 38 -2.86 -1.12 -33.10
C ARG A 38 -3.05 -0.56 -31.69
N ASP A 39 -2.70 0.71 -31.47
CA ASP A 39 -2.85 1.39 -30.17
C ASP A 39 -4.03 2.37 -30.15
N GLY A 40 -5.01 2.15 -31.04
CA GLY A 40 -6.31 2.81 -31.01
C GLY A 40 -7.33 1.99 -30.21
N ASP A 41 -7.96 2.64 -29.24
CA ASP A 41 -9.12 2.16 -28.46
C ASP A 41 -8.90 1.03 -27.46
N LYS A 42 -8.00 1.24 -26.48
CA LYS A 42 -8.27 0.70 -25.14
C LYS A 42 -9.31 1.59 -24.47
N LYS A 43 -10.57 1.16 -24.52
CA LYS A 43 -11.62 1.71 -23.65
C LYS A 43 -11.11 1.73 -22.20
N PRO A 44 -11.37 2.79 -21.42
CA PRO A 44 -10.95 2.83 -20.02
C PRO A 44 -11.48 1.57 -19.34
N MET A 45 -10.59 0.76 -18.78
CA MET A 45 -11.01 -0.39 -17.98
C MET A 45 -11.83 0.18 -16.80
N PRO A 46 -13.09 -0.25 -16.64
CA PRO A 46 -13.83 0.07 -15.44
C PRO A 46 -13.03 -0.42 -14.25
N VAL A 47 -13.00 0.36 -13.16
CA VAL A 47 -12.63 -0.17 -11.84
C VAL A 47 -13.42 -1.48 -11.67
N PRO A 48 -12.75 -2.63 -11.43
CA PRO A 48 -13.45 -3.90 -11.29
C PRO A 48 -14.62 -3.74 -10.31
N ALA A 49 -15.83 -4.12 -10.71
CA ALA A 49 -17.04 -3.99 -9.87
C ALA A 49 -16.87 -4.61 -8.47
N HIS A 50 -15.97 -5.59 -8.36
CA HIS A 50 -15.52 -6.22 -7.12
C HIS A 50 -14.88 -5.26 -6.10
N LEU A 51 -14.15 -4.22 -6.55
CA LEU A 51 -13.56 -3.22 -5.65
C LEU A 51 -14.64 -2.30 -5.05
N LYS A 52 -15.60 -1.88 -5.86
CA LYS A 52 -16.72 -1.01 -5.44
C LYS A 52 -17.64 -1.68 -4.41
N GLN A 53 -17.90 -2.97 -4.55
CA GLN A 53 -18.72 -3.73 -3.59
C GLN A 53 -18.03 -3.94 -2.25
N ARG A 54 -16.69 -3.90 -2.21
CA ARG A 54 -15.89 -4.19 -1.02
C ARG A 54 -15.93 -3.06 0.02
N TRP A 55 -15.99 -1.80 -0.40
CA TRP A 55 -15.88 -0.65 0.52
C TRP A 55 -17.18 -0.36 1.29
N ASN A 56 -18.34 -0.60 0.67
CA ASN A 56 -19.65 -0.45 1.32
C ASN A 56 -20.07 -1.70 2.11
N ARG A 57 -19.25 -2.76 2.15
CA ARG A 57 -19.63 -4.05 2.77
C ARG A 57 -19.75 -3.96 4.29
N PHE A 58 -19.02 -3.06 4.93
CA PHE A 58 -18.90 -3.05 6.39
C PHE A 58 -20.04 -2.35 7.12
N ASP A 59 -20.78 -1.45 6.46
CA ASP A 59 -21.80 -0.62 7.10
C ASP A 59 -22.91 -1.44 7.78
N SER A 60 -23.12 -2.68 7.33
CA SER A 60 -24.08 -3.62 7.92
C SER A 60 -23.44 -4.68 8.85
N LEU A 61 -22.10 -4.82 8.83
CA LEU A 61 -21.39 -5.90 9.51
C LEU A 61 -20.65 -5.43 10.77
N VAL A 62 -20.13 -4.22 10.77
CA VAL A 62 -19.29 -3.69 11.85
C VAL A 62 -19.68 -2.24 12.11
N GLN A 63 -19.94 -1.93 13.38
CA GLN A 63 -20.04 -0.55 13.85
C GLN A 63 -18.84 -0.22 14.73
N PHE A 64 -18.18 0.90 14.47
CA PHE A 64 -17.13 1.39 15.35
C PHE A 64 -17.70 1.85 16.69
N ARG A 65 -17.19 1.22 17.75
CA ARG A 65 -17.41 1.55 19.16
C ARG A 65 -16.07 1.39 19.89
N PRO A 66 -15.05 2.18 19.51
CA PRO A 66 -13.72 2.01 20.05
C PRO A 66 -13.68 2.35 21.54
N VAL A 67 -12.83 1.63 22.26
CA VAL A 67 -12.35 1.98 23.61
C VAL A 67 -11.05 2.73 23.43
N VAL A 68 -11.02 3.96 23.93
CA VAL A 68 -9.84 4.83 23.94
C VAL A 68 -9.25 4.83 25.34
N GLU A 69 -7.96 4.54 25.47
CA GLU A 69 -7.22 4.70 26.72
C GLU A 69 -5.86 5.36 26.47
N PHE A 70 -5.24 5.81 27.55
CA PHE A 70 -3.91 6.41 27.53
C PHE A 70 -3.01 5.67 28.53
N ARG A 71 -1.84 5.21 28.09
CA ARG A 71 -0.91 4.45 28.94
C ARG A 71 0.52 4.67 28.50
N ASN A 72 1.43 4.80 29.48
CA ASN A 72 2.87 4.97 29.24
C ASN A 72 3.19 6.07 28.21
N GLY A 73 2.44 7.18 28.26
CA GLY A 73 2.68 8.33 27.39
C GLY A 73 2.08 8.23 25.98
N THR A 74 1.31 7.18 25.66
CA THR A 74 0.73 7.01 24.32
C THR A 74 -0.77 6.64 24.33
N ASP A 75 -1.45 7.01 23.24
CA ASP A 75 -2.83 6.65 22.96
C ASP A 75 -2.90 5.20 22.49
N LEU A 76 -3.85 4.46 23.07
CA LEU A 76 -4.22 3.12 22.62
C LEU A 76 -5.72 3.09 22.35
N ILE A 77 -6.08 2.60 21.17
CA ILE A 77 -7.48 2.53 20.73
C ILE A 77 -7.74 1.12 20.23
N SER A 78 -8.82 0.54 20.73
CA SER A 78 -9.14 -0.87 20.47
C SER A 78 -10.63 -1.14 20.36
N GLN A 79 -10.96 -2.24 19.70
CA GLN A 79 -12.31 -2.80 19.70
C GLN A 79 -12.22 -4.32 19.63
N ILE A 80 -13.04 -4.98 20.44
CA ILE A 80 -13.10 -6.44 20.54
C ILE A 80 -14.48 -6.85 19.98
N PRO A 81 -14.54 -7.65 18.91
CA PRO A 81 -15.81 -8.17 18.40
C PRO A 81 -16.30 -9.32 19.28
N ASP A 82 -17.57 -9.67 19.18
CA ASP A 82 -18.10 -10.87 19.84
C ASP A 82 -17.38 -12.13 19.32
N SER A 83 -16.99 -13.01 20.26
CA SER A 83 -16.25 -14.25 19.99
C SER A 83 -14.98 -14.02 19.16
N PRO A 84 -14.00 -13.26 19.68
CA PRO A 84 -12.76 -12.98 18.95
C PRO A 84 -11.96 -14.27 18.74
N LYS A 85 -11.39 -14.42 17.54
CA LYS A 85 -10.57 -15.59 17.18
C LYS A 85 -9.07 -15.33 17.23
N ALA A 86 -8.66 -14.06 17.20
CA ALA A 86 -7.27 -13.62 17.20
C ALA A 86 -7.16 -12.18 17.70
N VAL A 87 -5.97 -11.79 18.13
CA VAL A 87 -5.59 -10.40 18.41
C VAL A 87 -4.79 -9.85 17.23
N LEU A 88 -5.18 -8.68 16.73
CA LEU A 88 -4.45 -7.93 15.70
C LEU A 88 -3.88 -6.65 16.29
N PHE A 89 -2.56 -6.55 16.35
CA PHE A 89 -1.86 -5.30 16.63
C PHE A 89 -1.54 -4.57 15.31
N ILE A 90 -1.85 -3.27 15.22
CA ILE A 90 -1.52 -2.45 14.04
C ILE A 90 -0.62 -1.27 14.42
N ALA A 91 0.54 -1.19 13.75
CA ALA A 91 1.51 -0.12 13.88
C ALA A 91 1.49 0.79 12.64
N HIS A 92 1.23 2.08 12.85
CA HIS A 92 1.08 3.07 11.80
C HIS A 92 2.41 3.47 11.12
N GLY A 93 2.34 4.07 9.93
CA GLY A 93 3.50 4.69 9.28
C GLY A 93 3.86 6.06 9.86
N CYS A 94 4.96 6.66 9.43
CA CYS A 94 5.33 8.00 9.89
C CYS A 94 4.22 9.02 9.64
N ASN A 95 4.00 9.94 10.59
CA ASN A 95 2.88 10.90 10.66
C ASN A 95 1.52 10.30 10.99
N GLY A 96 1.39 8.98 11.04
CA GLY A 96 0.18 8.32 11.53
C GLY A 96 0.07 8.39 13.06
N ARG A 97 -1.11 8.00 13.55
CA ARG A 97 -1.48 7.84 14.97
C ARG A 97 -2.60 6.81 15.09
N ALA A 98 -2.84 6.28 16.30
CA ALA A 98 -3.96 5.38 16.55
C ALA A 98 -5.30 5.96 16.10
N ILE A 99 -5.52 7.26 16.30
CA ILE A 99 -6.75 7.97 15.89
C ILE A 99 -7.04 7.94 14.38
N ASN A 100 -6.06 7.62 13.52
CA ASN A 100 -6.29 7.50 12.08
C ASN A 100 -7.08 6.24 11.70
N PHE A 101 -7.05 5.20 12.54
CA PHE A 101 -7.67 3.89 12.26
C PHE A 101 -9.15 3.79 12.61
N TRP A 102 -9.71 4.82 13.23
CA TRP A 102 -11.06 4.79 13.77
C TRP A 102 -11.81 6.03 13.34
N ASP A 103 -13.10 5.90 13.04
CA ASP A 103 -13.93 7.06 12.73
C ASP A 103 -14.22 7.87 13.99
N ARG A 104 -14.49 9.16 13.78
CA ARG A 104 -15.07 10.01 14.81
C ARG A 104 -16.38 9.38 15.31
N SER A 105 -16.48 9.23 16.63
CA SER A 105 -17.65 8.65 17.29
C SER A 105 -17.88 9.31 18.67
N PRO A 106 -19.03 9.08 19.33
CA PRO A 106 -19.25 9.53 20.69
C PRO A 106 -18.13 9.14 21.67
N THR A 107 -17.52 7.97 21.48
CA THR A 107 -16.45 7.44 22.34
C THR A 107 -15.04 7.86 21.89
N CYS A 108 -14.90 8.45 20.71
CA CYS A 108 -13.64 9.01 20.22
C CYS A 108 -13.89 10.25 19.33
N GLN A 109 -13.95 11.43 19.94
CA GLN A 109 -14.23 12.69 19.22
C GLN A 109 -13.03 13.19 18.39
N GLN A 110 -11.83 12.78 18.78
CA GLN A 110 -10.56 13.10 18.13
C GLN A 110 -10.17 12.11 17.02
N CYS A 111 -10.92 11.01 16.88
CA CYS A 111 -10.70 10.04 15.82
C CYS A 111 -10.93 10.67 14.44
N VAL A 112 -10.11 10.27 13.47
CA VAL A 112 -10.04 10.87 12.12
C VAL A 112 -10.64 9.94 11.08
N GLY A 113 -10.25 8.65 11.09
CA GLY A 113 -10.73 7.65 10.15
C GLY A 113 -10.19 7.83 8.74
N LEU A 114 -8.85 7.78 8.58
CA LEU A 114 -8.23 7.81 7.25
C LEU A 114 -8.68 6.58 6.43
N PRO A 115 -8.91 6.74 5.11
CA PRO A 115 -9.53 5.71 4.27
C PRO A 115 -8.91 4.32 4.40
N GLU A 116 -7.58 4.21 4.32
CA GLU A 116 -6.93 2.90 4.30
C GLU A 116 -6.80 2.28 5.70
N GLU A 117 -6.44 3.09 6.69
CA GLU A 117 -6.34 2.67 8.08
C GLU A 117 -7.68 2.17 8.61
N ARG A 118 -8.77 2.92 8.41
CA ARG A 118 -10.10 2.52 8.90
C ARG A 118 -10.57 1.22 8.25
N LEU A 119 -10.30 1.03 6.96
CA LEU A 119 -10.76 -0.15 6.22
C LEU A 119 -10.03 -1.41 6.67
N LEU A 120 -8.75 -1.31 7.06
CA LEU A 120 -8.02 -2.43 7.69
C LEU A 120 -8.64 -2.83 9.03
N VAL A 121 -9.06 -1.88 9.87
CA VAL A 121 -9.73 -2.19 11.14
C VAL A 121 -11.11 -2.80 10.90
N LEU A 122 -11.91 -2.24 10.00
CA LEU A 122 -13.23 -2.77 9.67
C LEU A 122 -13.16 -4.21 9.15
N GLU A 123 -12.21 -4.50 8.26
CA GLU A 123 -11.98 -5.86 7.78
C GLU A 123 -11.61 -6.80 8.94
N GLY A 124 -10.67 -6.39 9.81
CA GLY A 124 -10.27 -7.19 10.96
C GLY A 124 -11.42 -7.50 11.91
N LEU A 125 -12.20 -6.48 12.28
CA LEU A 125 -13.38 -6.66 13.13
C LEU A 125 -14.43 -7.56 12.48
N SER A 126 -14.66 -7.41 11.17
CA SER A 126 -15.63 -8.25 10.42
C SER A 126 -15.22 -9.72 10.41
N ARG A 127 -13.92 -10.00 10.44
CA ARG A 127 -13.34 -11.35 10.52
C ARG A 127 -13.10 -11.84 11.94
N LYS A 128 -13.65 -11.15 12.95
CA LYS A 128 -13.55 -11.50 14.37
C LYS A 128 -12.14 -11.39 14.97
N PHE A 129 -11.32 -10.47 14.48
CA PHE A 129 -10.09 -10.08 15.16
C PHE A 129 -10.38 -9.01 16.21
N ALA A 130 -9.82 -9.19 17.42
CA ALA A 130 -9.75 -8.13 18.41
C ALA A 130 -8.62 -7.16 18.00
N VAL A 131 -8.97 -5.94 17.63
CA VAL A 131 -8.02 -4.99 17.01
C VAL A 131 -7.51 -4.01 18.05
N LEU A 132 -6.18 -3.88 18.13
CA LEU A 132 -5.46 -2.92 18.97
C LEU A 132 -4.56 -2.04 18.08
N THR A 133 -4.74 -0.73 18.18
CA THR A 133 -3.89 0.28 17.55
C THR A 133 -3.25 1.15 18.62
N VAL A 134 -1.97 1.50 18.44
CA VAL A 134 -1.23 2.32 19.40
C VAL A 134 -0.48 3.41 18.64
N SER A 135 -0.43 4.62 19.19
CA SER A 135 0.39 5.70 18.62
C SER A 135 1.87 5.49 18.97
N SER A 136 2.77 5.82 18.05
CA SER A 136 4.19 5.98 18.40
C SER A 136 4.37 7.19 19.32
N MET A 137 5.46 7.22 20.10
CA MET A 137 5.81 8.36 20.96
C MET A 137 6.10 9.65 20.18
N GLY A 138 6.42 9.55 18.90
CA GLY A 138 6.76 10.67 18.05
C GLY A 138 6.05 10.65 16.71
N ARG A 139 6.76 11.16 15.69
CA ARG A 139 6.30 11.13 14.30
C ARG A 139 6.38 9.73 13.70
N CYS A 140 7.37 8.96 14.09
CA CYS A 140 7.67 7.61 13.60
C CYS A 140 8.02 6.74 14.81
N TRP A 141 7.90 5.42 14.64
CA TRP A 141 8.37 4.45 15.61
C TRP A 141 9.89 4.46 15.77
N THR A 142 10.34 4.19 16.98
CA THR A 142 11.74 4.02 17.36
C THR A 142 11.97 2.60 17.88
N MET A 143 13.18 2.07 17.69
CA MET A 143 13.48 0.65 17.99
C MET A 143 14.03 0.42 19.41
N GLY A 144 14.23 1.50 20.17
CA GLY A 144 14.79 1.50 21.52
C GLY A 144 13.74 1.20 22.59
N GLU A 145 13.62 2.10 23.57
CA GLU A 145 12.72 1.93 24.72
C GLU A 145 11.25 1.74 24.32
N GLU A 146 10.82 2.38 23.23
CA GLU A 146 9.46 2.25 22.69
C GLU A 146 9.06 0.79 22.44
N ARG A 147 10.00 -0.03 21.96
CA ARG A 147 9.74 -1.46 21.71
C ARG A 147 9.38 -2.21 22.98
N VAL A 148 10.04 -1.87 24.09
CA VAL A 148 9.76 -2.45 25.41
C VAL A 148 8.40 -1.98 25.92
N ILE A 149 8.15 -0.66 25.85
CA ILE A 149 6.89 -0.05 26.29
C ILE A 149 5.70 -0.68 25.56
N ILE A 150 5.78 -0.83 24.25
CA ILE A 150 4.67 -1.33 23.42
C ILE A 150 4.45 -2.83 23.60
N ARG A 151 5.53 -3.62 23.73
CA ARG A 151 5.41 -5.04 24.12
C ARG A 151 4.62 -5.18 25.41
N ASP A 152 4.92 -4.35 26.40
CA ASP A 152 4.27 -4.41 27.71
C ASP A 152 2.83 -3.89 27.67
N ILE A 153 2.54 -2.88 26.83
CA ILE A 153 1.16 -2.45 26.53
C ILE A 153 0.35 -3.58 25.89
N ILE A 154 0.89 -4.25 24.87
CA ILE A 154 0.20 -5.36 24.18
C ILE A 154 -0.10 -6.48 25.17
N ARG A 155 0.89 -6.93 25.95
CA ARG A 155 0.70 -7.98 26.97
C ARG A 155 -0.33 -7.60 28.02
N TRP A 156 -0.24 -6.37 28.54
CA TRP A 156 -1.22 -5.86 29.50
C TRP A 156 -2.63 -5.82 28.92
N TRP A 157 -2.79 -5.31 27.69
CA TRP A 157 -4.10 -5.20 27.05
C TRP A 157 -4.71 -6.57 26.77
N ILE A 158 -3.91 -7.54 26.31
CA ILE A 158 -4.34 -8.94 26.12
C ILE A 158 -4.81 -9.53 27.45
N GLY A 159 -4.02 -9.37 28.52
CA GLY A 159 -4.36 -9.93 29.84
C GLY A 159 -5.60 -9.29 30.48
N LYS A 160 -5.70 -7.95 30.42
CA LYS A 160 -6.87 -7.19 30.89
C LYS A 160 -8.16 -7.69 30.24
N ASN A 161 -8.10 -8.05 28.97
CA ASN A 161 -9.26 -8.46 28.17
C ASN A 161 -9.44 -9.98 28.07
N LYS A 162 -8.63 -10.77 28.80
CA LYS A 162 -8.70 -12.25 28.83
C LYS A 162 -8.52 -12.91 27.45
N LEU A 163 -7.59 -12.38 26.64
CA LEU A 163 -7.32 -12.82 25.26
C LEU A 163 -6.05 -13.69 25.14
N GLU A 164 -5.46 -14.13 26.26
CA GLU A 164 -4.14 -14.79 26.29
C GLU A 164 -4.09 -16.12 25.54
N LYS A 165 -5.25 -16.75 25.33
CA LYS A 165 -5.38 -18.03 24.61
C LYS A 165 -5.53 -17.84 23.10
N LEU A 166 -5.67 -16.61 22.62
CA LEU A 166 -5.86 -16.33 21.20
C LEU A 166 -4.50 -16.09 20.52
N PRO A 167 -4.36 -16.47 19.23
CA PRO A 167 -3.19 -16.11 18.44
C PRO A 167 -3.05 -14.58 18.34
N LEU A 168 -1.81 -14.10 18.39
CA LEU A 168 -1.46 -12.69 18.25
C LEU A 168 -0.79 -12.49 16.90
N VAL A 169 -1.36 -11.64 16.05
CA VAL A 169 -0.78 -11.24 14.76
C VAL A 169 -0.50 -9.74 14.75
N ALA A 170 0.37 -9.29 13.85
CA ALA A 170 0.67 -7.87 13.71
C ALA A 170 0.76 -7.41 12.26
N LEU A 171 0.35 -6.16 12.04
CA LEU A 171 0.54 -5.43 10.79
C LEU A 171 1.28 -4.14 11.10
N GLY A 172 2.33 -3.84 10.34
CA GLY A 172 3.05 -2.57 10.43
C GLY A 172 3.24 -1.93 9.07
N ALA A 173 2.96 -0.63 8.95
CA ALA A 173 3.19 0.14 7.72
C ALA A 173 4.43 1.03 7.84
N SER A 174 5.32 1.03 6.84
CA SER A 174 6.51 1.88 6.77
C SER A 174 7.35 1.80 8.07
N SER A 175 7.47 2.89 8.85
CA SER A 175 8.13 2.85 10.17
C SER A 175 7.49 1.85 11.14
N GLY A 176 6.19 1.65 11.08
CA GLY A 176 5.48 0.61 11.82
C GLY A 176 5.84 -0.80 11.34
N GLY A 177 6.15 -0.98 10.05
CA GLY A 177 6.62 -2.27 9.51
C GLY A 177 8.01 -2.62 10.02
N TYR A 178 8.94 -1.65 10.01
CA TYR A 178 10.22 -1.81 10.69
C TYR A 178 10.05 -2.15 12.16
N PHE A 179 9.15 -1.44 12.84
CA PHE A 179 8.89 -1.64 14.26
C PHE A 179 8.33 -3.02 14.57
N VAL A 180 7.32 -3.48 13.83
CA VAL A 180 6.75 -4.82 13.97
C VAL A 180 7.81 -5.89 13.70
N SER A 181 8.64 -5.71 12.67
CA SER A 181 9.72 -6.66 12.38
C SER A 181 10.72 -6.78 13.55
N ALA A 182 11.08 -5.66 14.19
CA ALA A 182 11.97 -5.65 15.34
C ALA A 182 11.27 -6.09 16.64
N LEU A 183 9.97 -5.84 16.78
CA LEU A 183 9.19 -6.27 17.95
C LEU A 183 9.02 -7.79 17.96
N ALA A 184 8.91 -8.41 16.78
CA ALA A 184 8.76 -9.85 16.61
C ALA A 184 9.95 -10.69 17.12
N THR A 185 11.12 -10.07 17.37
CA THR A 185 12.26 -10.76 18.02
C THR A 185 12.09 -10.92 19.53
N ASN A 186 11.15 -10.18 20.15
CA ASN A 186 10.95 -10.17 21.60
C ASN A 186 9.49 -10.38 22.02
N LEU A 187 8.58 -10.49 21.06
CA LEU A 187 7.16 -10.79 21.25
C LEU A 187 6.73 -11.81 20.19
N ARG A 188 6.20 -12.94 20.64
CA ARG A 188 5.78 -14.02 19.75
C ARG A 188 4.50 -13.64 19.04
N PHE A 189 4.55 -13.60 17.71
CA PHE A 189 3.40 -13.48 16.84
C PHE A 189 3.17 -14.81 16.13
N SER A 190 1.91 -15.11 15.80
CA SER A 190 1.52 -16.20 14.91
C SER A 190 1.94 -15.92 13.47
N SER A 191 1.83 -14.67 13.04
CA SER A 191 2.34 -14.17 11.76
C SER A 191 2.35 -12.65 11.76
N ILE A 192 3.15 -12.05 10.88
CA ILE A 192 3.27 -10.60 10.72
C ILE A 192 3.11 -10.17 9.26
N VAL A 193 2.65 -8.94 9.07
CA VAL A 193 2.54 -8.26 7.78
C VAL A 193 3.36 -6.99 7.82
N LEU A 194 4.30 -6.87 6.88
CA LEU A 194 5.16 -5.71 6.69
C LEU A 194 4.70 -4.96 5.45
N MET A 195 3.93 -3.89 5.65
CA MET A 195 3.37 -3.09 4.58
C MET A 195 4.30 -1.91 4.25
N ILE A 196 4.60 -1.71 2.97
CA ILE A 196 5.51 -0.67 2.46
C ILE A 196 6.83 -0.58 3.26
N ALA A 197 7.28 -1.73 3.78
CA ALA A 197 8.41 -1.89 4.67
C ALA A 197 9.19 -3.16 4.33
N GLU A 198 10.53 -3.11 4.34
CA GLU A 198 11.39 -4.30 4.13
C GLU A 198 11.71 -5.04 5.43
N GLY A 199 11.35 -4.46 6.59
CA GLY A 199 11.78 -4.97 7.90
C GLY A 199 13.22 -4.61 8.26
N MET A 200 13.65 -5.01 9.46
CA MET A 200 14.97 -4.68 10.04
C MET A 200 15.97 -5.85 9.93
N PHE A 201 15.80 -6.74 8.94
CA PHE A 201 16.48 -8.04 8.88
C PHE A 201 18.01 -7.96 8.70
N ASP A 202 18.54 -6.83 8.24
CA ASP A 202 19.99 -6.56 8.17
C ASP A 202 20.57 -5.91 9.43
N GLN A 203 19.71 -5.56 10.39
CA GLN A 203 20.04 -4.83 11.60
C GLN A 203 19.68 -5.59 12.89
N MET A 204 19.19 -6.83 12.76
CA MET A 204 18.81 -7.68 13.88
C MET A 204 19.12 -9.15 13.61
N ASP A 205 19.42 -9.88 14.69
CA ASP A 205 19.44 -11.33 14.63
C ASP A 205 18.02 -11.86 14.50
N VAL A 206 17.76 -12.59 13.42
CA VAL A 206 16.47 -13.25 13.19
C VAL A 206 16.47 -14.58 13.95
N PRO A 207 15.66 -14.72 15.03
CA PRO A 207 15.58 -15.96 15.80
C PRO A 207 14.99 -17.11 14.98
N GLU A 208 15.26 -18.35 15.41
CA GLU A 208 14.77 -19.55 14.73
C GLU A 208 13.23 -19.65 14.71
N ASP A 209 12.56 -19.11 15.73
CA ASP A 209 11.09 -19.10 15.86
C ASP A 209 10.45 -17.79 15.37
N TYR A 210 11.15 -17.05 14.51
CA TYR A 210 10.61 -15.81 13.94
C TYR A 210 9.32 -16.06 13.13
N PRO A 211 8.30 -15.18 13.26
CA PRO A 211 7.00 -15.45 12.68
C PRO A 211 7.00 -15.46 11.14
N PRO A 212 6.10 -16.26 10.52
CA PRO A 212 5.75 -16.13 9.11
C PRO A 212 5.48 -14.66 8.73
N THR A 213 6.11 -14.21 7.66
CA THR A 213 6.12 -12.79 7.26
C THR A 213 5.55 -12.59 5.86
N LEU A 214 4.48 -11.79 5.74
CA LEU A 214 3.98 -11.31 4.45
C LEU A 214 4.47 -9.89 4.19
N PHE A 215 5.12 -9.68 3.06
CA PHE A 215 5.41 -8.35 2.54
C PHE A 215 4.24 -7.84 1.69
N VAL A 216 3.82 -6.61 1.91
CA VAL A 216 2.82 -5.93 1.08
C VAL A 216 3.46 -4.65 0.56
N HIS A 217 3.77 -4.55 -0.71
CA HIS A 217 4.56 -3.45 -1.24
C HIS A 217 4.01 -2.89 -2.54
N MET A 218 4.41 -1.66 -2.84
CA MET A 218 4.07 -0.99 -4.09
C MET A 218 5.26 -1.04 -5.04
N PRO A 219 5.14 -1.61 -6.26
CA PRO A 219 6.29 -1.80 -7.16
C PRO A 219 7.00 -0.50 -7.59
N LYS A 220 6.34 0.66 -7.55
CA LYS A 220 7.04 1.93 -7.86
C LYS A 220 8.01 2.37 -6.75
N ASP A 221 7.91 1.82 -5.54
CA ASP A 221 8.92 1.97 -4.50
C ASP A 221 10.05 0.95 -4.73
N THR A 222 10.88 1.26 -5.73
CA THR A 222 11.89 0.32 -6.23
C THR A 222 12.95 -0.03 -5.19
N TYR A 223 13.28 0.90 -4.30
CA TYR A 223 14.21 0.64 -3.19
C TYR A 223 13.65 -0.45 -2.27
N ARG A 224 12.37 -0.29 -1.88
CA ARG A 224 11.69 -1.23 -1.02
C ARG A 224 11.56 -2.61 -1.66
N GLN A 225 11.20 -2.64 -2.94
CA GLN A 225 11.10 -3.88 -3.70
C GLN A 225 12.44 -4.62 -3.74
N GLN A 226 13.54 -3.93 -4.05
CA GLN A 226 14.88 -4.53 -4.08
C GLN A 226 15.25 -5.14 -2.72
N LYS A 227 15.01 -4.44 -1.61
CA LYS A 227 15.30 -4.96 -0.27
C LYS A 227 14.44 -6.17 0.10
N ILE A 228 13.16 -6.19 -0.30
CA ILE A 228 12.29 -7.35 -0.11
C ILE A 228 12.82 -8.55 -0.91
N ASP A 229 13.21 -8.35 -2.17
CA ASP A 229 13.79 -9.39 -3.03
C ASP A 229 15.10 -9.96 -2.43
N GLU A 230 15.91 -9.13 -1.75
CA GLU A 230 17.11 -9.55 -1.03
C GLU A 230 16.79 -10.38 0.23
N PHE A 231 15.78 -9.97 1.01
CA PHE A 231 15.48 -10.61 2.30
C PHE A 231 14.64 -11.88 2.20
N MET A 232 13.78 -12.01 1.18
CA MET A 232 12.92 -13.18 1.03
C MET A 232 13.72 -14.50 0.98
N PRO A 233 14.79 -14.65 0.17
CA PRO A 233 15.61 -15.86 0.16
C PRO A 233 16.28 -16.14 1.52
N VAL A 234 16.75 -15.10 2.21
CA VAL A 234 17.40 -15.24 3.53
C VAL A 234 16.43 -15.78 4.56
N LEU A 235 15.22 -15.23 4.64
CA LEU A 235 14.19 -15.69 5.57
C LEU A 235 13.74 -17.12 5.25
N LYS A 236 13.56 -17.45 3.97
CA LYS A 236 13.25 -18.82 3.52
C LYS A 236 14.35 -19.81 3.89
N SER A 237 15.62 -19.41 3.77
CA SER A 237 16.75 -20.27 4.16
C SER A 237 16.80 -20.56 5.66
N LYS A 238 16.17 -19.70 6.47
CA LYS A 238 15.98 -19.89 7.92
C LYS A 238 14.71 -20.68 8.26
N GLY A 239 13.97 -21.19 7.27
CA GLY A 239 12.74 -21.95 7.48
C GLY A 239 11.51 -21.10 7.80
N ILE A 240 11.59 -19.78 7.62
CA ILE A 240 10.46 -18.87 7.84
C ILE A 240 9.57 -18.88 6.58
N ASP A 241 8.26 -19.07 6.75
CA ASP A 241 7.33 -18.92 5.64
C ASP A 241 7.18 -17.44 5.27
N VAL A 242 7.40 -17.13 3.99
CA VAL A 242 7.46 -15.76 3.49
C VAL A 242 6.86 -15.64 2.10
N ALA A 243 5.97 -14.66 1.97
CA ALA A 243 5.34 -14.27 0.71
C ALA A 243 5.38 -12.76 0.50
N ALA A 244 5.08 -12.33 -0.71
CA ALA A 244 4.93 -10.92 -1.06
C ALA A 244 3.66 -10.70 -1.90
N VAL A 245 2.97 -9.59 -1.68
CA VAL A 245 1.84 -9.12 -2.49
C VAL A 245 2.15 -7.73 -3.02
N GLU A 246 1.93 -7.54 -4.32
CA GLU A 246 2.11 -6.27 -4.99
C GLU A 246 0.82 -5.44 -5.00
N CYS A 247 0.97 -4.16 -4.68
CA CYS A 247 -0.07 -3.14 -4.74
C CYS A 247 0.22 -2.24 -5.94
N VAL A 248 -0.46 -2.49 -7.06
CA VAL A 248 -0.28 -1.71 -8.31
C VAL A 248 -1.20 -0.50 -8.36
N GLU A 249 -0.86 0.45 -9.24
CA GLU A 249 -1.67 1.64 -9.47
C GLU A 249 -3.05 1.30 -10.04
N PHE A 250 -4.02 2.17 -9.80
CA PHE A 250 -5.37 2.04 -10.35
C PHE A 250 -5.92 3.39 -10.81
N PRO A 251 -6.84 3.40 -11.79
CA PRO A 251 -7.38 4.64 -12.29
C PRO A 251 -8.37 5.24 -11.28
N LEU A 252 -8.26 6.55 -11.08
CA LEU A 252 -9.30 7.32 -10.43
C LEU A 252 -10.52 7.44 -11.37
N SER A 253 -11.69 7.57 -10.76
CA SER A 253 -12.96 7.79 -11.44
C SER A 253 -13.77 8.87 -10.73
N ALA A 254 -14.88 9.28 -11.35
CA ALA A 254 -15.78 10.27 -10.76
C ALA A 254 -16.36 9.83 -9.40
N SER A 255 -16.43 8.53 -9.09
CA SER A 255 -16.97 8.03 -7.82
C SER A 255 -15.92 7.61 -6.80
N THR A 256 -14.63 7.56 -7.17
CA THR A 256 -13.58 6.99 -6.31
C THR A 256 -13.55 7.59 -4.90
N PHE A 257 -13.66 8.90 -4.75
CA PHE A 257 -13.60 9.54 -3.43
C PHE A 257 -14.88 9.33 -2.64
N ALA A 258 -16.05 9.36 -3.28
CA ALA A 258 -17.32 9.11 -2.61
C ALA A 258 -17.46 7.66 -2.12
N GLU A 259 -16.88 6.70 -2.85
CA GLU A 259 -16.92 5.29 -2.47
C GLU A 259 -15.90 4.91 -1.38
N ARG A 260 -14.86 5.72 -1.17
CA ARG A 260 -13.73 5.40 -0.27
C ARG A 260 -13.61 6.29 0.94
N ILE A 261 -14.13 7.52 0.86
CA ILE A 261 -14.01 8.52 1.91
C ILE A 261 -15.41 8.81 2.48
N PRO A 262 -15.72 8.32 3.69
CA PRO A 262 -16.95 8.71 4.38
C PRO A 262 -17.08 10.24 4.46
N GLY A 263 -18.24 10.76 4.08
CA GLY A 263 -18.52 12.20 4.06
C GLY A 263 -18.15 12.93 2.75
N VAL A 264 -17.59 12.25 1.75
CA VAL A 264 -17.49 12.81 0.39
C VAL A 264 -18.74 12.44 -0.41
N GLU A 265 -19.52 13.44 -0.81
CA GLU A 265 -20.67 13.23 -1.68
C GLU A 265 -20.25 12.90 -3.13
N GLU A 266 -21.09 12.14 -3.84
CA GLU A 266 -20.86 11.78 -5.26
C GLU A 266 -20.59 13.01 -6.14
N ASN A 267 -21.32 14.10 -5.92
CA ASN A 267 -21.14 15.34 -6.68
C ASN A 267 -19.76 15.98 -6.42
N VAL A 268 -19.24 15.90 -5.19
CA VAL A 268 -17.94 16.47 -4.81
C VAL A 268 -16.84 15.61 -5.40
N SER A 269 -16.98 14.28 -5.32
CA SER A 269 -16.07 13.31 -5.94
C SER A 269 -15.95 13.54 -7.45
N ALA A 270 -17.08 13.70 -8.16
CA ALA A 270 -17.10 13.93 -9.59
C ALA A 270 -16.39 15.25 -9.96
N LYS A 271 -16.64 16.32 -9.19
CA LYS A 271 -15.99 17.63 -9.38
C LYS A 271 -14.49 17.59 -9.09
N LEU A 272 -14.05 16.84 -8.08
CA LEU A 272 -12.62 16.62 -7.80
C LEU A 272 -11.94 15.88 -8.96
N PHE A 273 -12.57 14.81 -9.46
CA PHE A 273 -12.04 14.07 -10.59
C PHE A 273 -11.89 14.94 -11.84
N GLU A 274 -12.90 15.74 -12.18
CA GLU A 274 -12.84 16.68 -13.30
C GLU A 274 -11.80 17.80 -13.10
N LEU A 275 -11.63 18.29 -11.87
CA LEU A 275 -10.53 19.20 -11.54
C LEU A 275 -9.18 18.54 -11.82
N PHE A 276 -8.98 17.28 -11.40
CA PHE A 276 -7.71 16.58 -11.60
C PHE A 276 -7.43 16.29 -13.07
N ARG A 277 -8.46 15.95 -13.85
CA ARG A 277 -8.37 15.79 -15.31
C ARG A 277 -8.02 17.10 -16.00
N SER A 278 -8.75 18.18 -15.72
CA SER A 278 -8.54 19.49 -16.35
C SER A 278 -7.17 20.10 -16.04
N LYS A 279 -6.61 19.83 -14.86
CA LYS A 279 -5.25 20.23 -14.48
C LYS A 279 -4.17 19.26 -14.96
N GLY A 280 -4.56 18.15 -15.58
CA GLY A 280 -3.64 17.15 -16.13
C GLY A 280 -2.90 16.33 -15.08
N PHE A 281 -3.39 16.26 -13.84
CA PHE A 281 -2.82 15.46 -12.75
C PHE A 281 -3.05 13.96 -12.95
N VAL A 282 -4.19 13.63 -13.57
CA VAL A 282 -4.48 12.29 -14.09
C VAL A 282 -4.37 12.27 -15.62
N ASP A 283 -4.11 11.11 -16.19
CA ASP A 283 -4.10 10.89 -17.63
C ASP A 283 -5.50 10.65 -18.22
N ALA A 284 -5.57 10.34 -19.51
CA ALA A 284 -6.84 10.09 -20.21
C ALA A 284 -7.59 8.85 -19.68
N ASN A 285 -6.87 7.92 -19.06
CA ASN A 285 -7.40 6.68 -18.50
C ASN A 285 -7.68 6.78 -16.99
N GLY A 286 -7.41 7.93 -16.36
CA GLY A 286 -7.64 8.19 -14.94
C GLY A 286 -6.46 7.86 -14.03
N TYR A 287 -5.31 7.45 -14.55
CA TYR A 287 -4.13 7.13 -13.74
C TYR A 287 -3.41 8.40 -13.30
N MET A 288 -2.92 8.38 -12.05
CA MET A 288 -2.10 9.46 -11.52
C MET A 288 -0.76 9.55 -12.27
N LYS A 289 -0.43 10.74 -12.79
CA LYS A 289 0.86 10.95 -13.49
C LYS A 289 2.03 11.16 -12.53
N SER A 290 1.75 11.44 -11.27
CA SER A 290 2.75 11.72 -10.24
C SER A 290 2.20 11.34 -8.87
N ASP A 291 3.09 11.09 -7.92
CA ASP A 291 2.74 10.91 -6.51
C ASP A 291 1.82 12.05 -6.06
N GLY A 292 0.69 11.70 -5.42
CA GLY A 292 -0.27 12.65 -4.91
C GLY A 292 0.37 13.71 -4.01
N ARG A 293 1.41 13.37 -3.23
CA ARG A 293 2.12 14.29 -2.33
C ARG A 293 2.91 15.35 -3.08
N LYS A 294 3.41 15.00 -4.27
CA LYS A 294 4.18 15.88 -5.16
C LYS A 294 3.26 16.70 -6.07
N THR A 295 2.01 16.27 -6.23
CA THR A 295 1.02 16.93 -7.07
C THR A 295 0.46 18.18 -6.41
N ARG A 296 0.40 19.30 -7.13
CA ARG A 296 -0.10 20.59 -6.63
C ARG A 296 -1.64 20.69 -6.59
N TRP A 297 -2.32 19.58 -6.28
CA TRP A 297 -3.78 19.49 -6.33
C TRP A 297 -4.47 20.36 -5.28
N LYS A 298 -3.87 20.52 -4.09
CA LYS A 298 -4.39 21.40 -3.03
C LYS A 298 -4.47 22.85 -3.48
N LYS A 299 -3.46 23.34 -4.20
CA LYS A 299 -3.45 24.68 -4.79
C LYS A 299 -4.54 24.81 -5.85
N ALA A 300 -4.66 23.81 -6.75
CA ALA A 300 -5.70 23.80 -7.76
C ALA A 300 -7.12 23.78 -7.17
N LEU A 301 -7.32 23.07 -6.05
CA LEU A 301 -8.57 23.04 -5.30
C LEU A 301 -8.89 24.41 -4.68
N GLN A 302 -7.91 25.06 -4.06
CA GLN A 302 -8.07 26.41 -3.49
C GLN A 302 -8.43 27.46 -4.57
N GLU A 303 -7.86 27.33 -5.77
CA GLU A 303 -8.16 28.22 -6.90
C GLU A 303 -9.54 27.95 -7.51
N ASN A 304 -10.09 26.74 -7.37
CA ASN A 304 -11.36 26.36 -7.94
C ASN A 304 -12.50 26.44 -6.91
N LYS A 305 -13.19 27.59 -6.91
CA LYS A 305 -14.34 27.86 -6.01
C LYS A 305 -15.57 26.96 -6.24
N ASN A 306 -15.63 26.19 -7.33
CA ASN A 306 -16.78 25.34 -7.66
C ASN A 306 -16.76 23.99 -6.92
N VAL A 307 -15.62 23.65 -6.29
CA VAL A 307 -15.44 22.41 -5.53
C VAL A 307 -15.32 22.74 -4.05
N LEU A 308 -16.35 22.41 -3.28
CA LEU A 308 -16.37 22.59 -1.84
C LEU A 308 -16.04 21.25 -1.17
N LEU A 309 -14.82 21.12 -0.67
CA LEU A 309 -14.37 19.97 0.12
C LEU A 309 -14.19 20.41 1.56
N ASP A 310 -14.72 19.64 2.51
CA ASP A 310 -14.43 19.87 3.93
C ASP A 310 -12.92 19.81 4.16
N ARG A 311 -12.39 20.80 4.88
CA ARG A 311 -10.96 20.87 5.22
C ARG A 311 -10.48 19.61 5.95
N GLN A 312 -11.35 18.94 6.72
CA GLN A 312 -11.03 17.71 7.43
C GLN A 312 -10.77 16.53 6.47
N LEU A 313 -11.36 16.57 5.26
CA LEU A 313 -11.25 15.51 4.25
C LEU A 313 -10.06 15.71 3.29
N VAL A 314 -9.32 16.82 3.40
CA VAL A 314 -8.16 17.09 2.52
C VAL A 314 -7.08 16.02 2.63
N ASN A 315 -6.82 15.50 3.84
CA ASN A 315 -5.83 14.43 4.03
C ASN A 315 -6.36 13.07 3.53
N HIS A 316 -7.67 12.84 3.60
CA HIS A 316 -8.30 11.62 3.08
C HIS A 316 -8.16 11.57 1.55
N VAL A 317 -8.43 12.69 0.86
CA VAL A 317 -8.19 12.81 -0.58
C VAL A 317 -6.70 12.67 -0.90
N GLN A 318 -5.81 13.25 -0.09
CA GLN A 318 -4.36 13.12 -0.30
C GLN A 318 -3.92 11.65 -0.31
N GLU A 319 -4.36 10.87 0.68
CA GLU A 319 -4.03 9.45 0.81
C GLU A 319 -4.48 8.68 -0.43
N GLU A 320 -5.73 8.88 -0.86
CA GLU A 320 -6.28 8.24 -2.04
C GLU A 320 -5.52 8.55 -3.33
N LEU A 321 -5.02 9.79 -3.47
CA LEU A 321 -4.16 10.15 -4.61
C LEU A 321 -2.78 9.47 -4.55
N ASN A 322 -2.22 9.29 -3.35
CA ASN A 322 -0.94 8.61 -3.18
C ASN A 322 -1.07 7.12 -3.47
N LEU A 323 -2.16 6.54 -2.94
CA LEU A 323 -2.53 5.15 -3.12
C LEU A 323 -2.77 4.83 -4.60
N ALA A 324 -3.54 5.66 -5.32
CA ALA A 324 -3.79 5.48 -6.74
C ALA A 324 -2.51 5.55 -7.59
N PHE A 325 -1.51 6.32 -7.15
CA PHE A 325 -0.19 6.33 -7.80
C PHE A 325 0.65 5.09 -7.47
N ALA A 326 0.33 4.34 -6.40
CA ALA A 326 1.06 3.17 -5.92
C ALA A 326 2.54 3.45 -5.60
N TYR A 327 2.80 4.40 -4.68
CA TYR A 327 4.15 4.64 -4.15
C TYR A 327 4.13 4.91 -2.64
N HIS A 328 4.66 3.96 -1.87
CA HIS A 328 4.91 4.07 -0.43
C HIS A 328 3.68 4.60 0.36
N GLU A 329 2.50 4.01 0.17
CA GLU A 329 1.27 4.38 0.88
C GLU A 329 0.65 3.16 1.57
N MET A 330 0.07 3.37 2.76
CA MET A 330 -0.67 2.31 3.45
C MET A 330 -1.87 1.89 2.59
N THR A 331 -2.27 0.62 2.66
CA THR A 331 -3.39 0.16 1.82
C THR A 331 -4.27 -0.93 2.41
N SER A 332 -5.56 -0.81 2.14
CA SER A 332 -6.61 -1.80 2.37
C SER A 332 -6.98 -2.57 1.10
N LEU A 333 -6.35 -2.33 -0.05
CA LEU A 333 -6.69 -3.00 -1.30
C LEU A 333 -6.35 -4.51 -1.25
N GLN A 334 -5.32 -4.89 -0.50
CA GLN A 334 -4.86 -6.27 -0.32
C GLN A 334 -5.33 -6.90 1.01
N SER A 335 -6.35 -6.33 1.67
CA SER A 335 -6.86 -6.89 2.92
C SER A 335 -7.26 -8.37 2.82
N GLU A 336 -7.85 -8.84 1.71
CA GLU A 336 -8.20 -10.25 1.56
C GLU A 336 -6.97 -11.17 1.69
N GLU A 337 -5.88 -10.83 1.02
CA GLU A 337 -4.61 -11.54 1.06
C GLU A 337 -3.96 -11.44 2.46
N ILE A 338 -3.96 -10.23 3.05
CA ILE A 338 -3.44 -9.96 4.38
C ILE A 338 -4.15 -10.81 5.44
N PHE A 339 -5.48 -10.83 5.44
CA PHE A 339 -6.24 -11.55 6.46
C PHE A 339 -6.23 -13.06 6.23
N LYS A 340 -6.20 -13.53 4.98
CA LYS A 340 -5.94 -14.94 4.68
C LYS A 340 -4.59 -15.40 5.20
N TRP A 341 -3.55 -14.57 5.05
CA TRP A 341 -2.22 -14.84 5.60
C TRP A 341 -2.25 -14.97 7.12
N PHE A 342 -2.96 -14.08 7.81
CA PHE A 342 -3.11 -14.22 9.26
C PHE A 342 -3.83 -15.52 9.62
N GLU A 343 -4.98 -15.79 8.97
CA GLU A 343 -5.82 -16.95 9.24
C GLU A 343 -5.12 -18.29 8.96
N SER A 344 -4.27 -18.37 7.94
CA SER A 344 -3.51 -19.60 7.62
C SER A 344 -2.39 -19.92 8.63
N HIS A 345 -2.07 -18.99 9.54
CA HIS A 345 -0.97 -19.12 10.50
C HIS A 345 -1.44 -19.03 11.97
N MET A 346 -2.74 -19.14 12.23
CA MET A 346 -3.29 -19.07 13.60
C MET A 346 -3.11 -20.34 14.44
N SER A 347 -2.70 -21.45 13.81
CA SER A 347 -2.63 -22.79 14.41
C SER A 347 -1.30 -23.11 15.08
#